data_AF-A0A0F2QYS2-F1
#
_entry.id   AF-A0A0F2QYS2-F1
#
_cell.length_a   1.000
_cell.length_b   1.000
_cell.length_c   1.000
_cell.angle_alpha   90.00
_cell.angle_beta   90.00
_cell.angle_gamma   90.00
#
_symmetry.space_group_name_H-M   'P 1'
#
loop_
_entity.id
_entity.type
_entity.pdbx_description
1 polymer ?
#
loop_
_entity_poly.entity_id
_entity_poly.type
_entity_poly.pdbx_seq_one_letter_code
_entity_poly.pdbx_strand_id
1 'polypeptide(L)'
;MEKTVKILVIVFAVAGLALLGYYLVNQWHTRTVAQTLEQERQGWQERVARLETEVQRLKEEVGPRTAQTDLADVFGSDKPLAQEETVDCQRITTQAVAFFRYLDGQAYLQDYNDSMRAETFFEDVFQRLAANPPTNVGEMDNLYTVIRNVTHLYRVLGKERILLINEIAKNEAPVVEPAMGVIFNWMAVCGTGKGKTPDSARLESLYQYACFFLNTMGGRGYLLRRDSKVRMLTNYYALRVVDMANDANLNSLGIDIRPHLDYLFYDINNQKGLLYRQRYLTQLAALKNKYH
;
A
#
# COMPACT_ATOMS: atom_id res chain seq x y z
N MET A 1 -41.47 -9.97 -63.92
CA MET A 1 -40.14 -9.49 -63.46
C MET A 1 -40.14 -8.02 -63.05
N GLU A 2 -40.93 -7.12 -63.64
CA GLU A 2 -40.89 -5.68 -63.29
C GLU A 2 -41.33 -5.32 -61.86
N LYS A 3 -42.34 -6.00 -61.30
CA LYS A 3 -42.86 -5.66 -59.95
C LYS A 3 -41.87 -6.00 -58.84
N THR A 4 -41.17 -7.13 -58.94
CA THR A 4 -40.16 -7.55 -57.97
C THR A 4 -38.94 -6.64 -57.96
N VAL A 5 -38.52 -6.15 -59.14
CA VAL A 5 -37.42 -5.17 -59.24
C VAL A 5 -37.79 -3.84 -58.60
N LYS A 6 -39.03 -3.33 -58.82
CA LYS A 6 -39.49 -2.08 -58.18
C LYS A 6 -39.56 -2.18 -56.66
N ILE A 7 -40.01 -3.32 -56.11
CA ILE A 7 -40.05 -3.54 -54.66
C ILE A 7 -38.64 -3.57 -54.07
N LEU A 8 -37.69 -4.25 -54.72
CA LEU A 8 -36.30 -4.28 -54.27
C LEU A 8 -35.65 -2.89 -54.25
N VAL A 9 -35.89 -2.06 -55.26
CA VAL A 9 -35.36 -0.69 -55.31
C VAL A 9 -35.92 0.17 -54.17
N ILE A 10 -37.21 0.04 -53.86
CA ILE A 10 -37.83 0.79 -52.74
C ILE A 10 -37.26 0.32 -51.40
N VAL A 11 -37.08 -0.98 -51.20
CA VAL A 11 -36.50 -1.53 -49.96
C VAL A 11 -35.05 -1.05 -49.78
N PHE A 12 -34.24 -1.06 -50.83
CA PHE A 12 -32.87 -0.53 -50.78
C PHE A 12 -32.83 0.98 -50.51
N ALA A 13 -33.76 1.76 -51.09
CA ALA A 13 -33.85 3.19 -50.82
C ALA A 13 -34.23 3.48 -49.36
N VAL A 14 -35.19 2.74 -48.79
CA VAL A 14 -35.59 2.88 -47.38
C VAL A 14 -34.46 2.45 -46.45
N ALA A 15 -33.77 1.35 -46.75
CA ALA A 15 -32.62 0.90 -45.97
C ALA A 15 -31.45 1.92 -46.01
N GLY A 16 -31.20 2.51 -47.18
CA GLY A 16 -30.20 3.56 -47.35
C GLY A 16 -30.51 4.82 -46.53
N LEU A 17 -31.78 5.26 -46.53
CA LEU A 17 -32.24 6.40 -45.72
C LEU A 17 -32.19 6.11 -44.21
N ALA A 18 -32.53 4.89 -43.80
CA ALA A 18 -32.44 4.47 -42.40
C ALA A 18 -30.98 4.44 -41.90
N LEU A 19 -30.05 3.93 -42.71
CA LEU A 19 -28.62 3.92 -42.39
C LEU A 19 -28.02 5.32 -42.33
N LEU A 20 -28.40 6.21 -43.25
CA LEU A 20 -28.01 7.63 -43.21
C LEU A 20 -28.54 8.33 -41.95
N GLY A 21 -29.81 8.11 -41.61
CA GLY A 21 -30.41 8.64 -40.38
C GLY A 21 -29.68 8.16 -39.13
N TYR A 22 -29.38 6.87 -39.04
CA TYR A 22 -28.62 6.29 -37.93
C TYR A 22 -27.20 6.89 -37.83
N TYR A 23 -26.50 7.04 -38.95
CA TYR A 23 -25.14 7.59 -38.97
C TYR A 23 -25.10 9.05 -38.49
N LEU A 24 -26.05 9.88 -38.94
CA LEU A 24 -26.15 11.28 -38.53
C LEU A 24 -26.47 11.43 -37.04
N VAL A 25 -27.41 10.64 -36.52
CA VAL A 25 -27.79 10.66 -35.10
C VAL A 25 -26.65 10.19 -34.21
N ASN A 26 -25.93 9.13 -34.62
CA ASN A 26 -24.79 8.62 -33.86
C ASN A 26 -23.61 9.62 -33.86
N GLN A 27 -23.35 10.29 -34.98
CA GLN A 27 -22.30 11.32 -35.05
C GLN A 27 -22.66 12.57 -34.24
N TRP A 28 -23.95 12.91 -34.15
CA TRP A 28 -24.42 13.99 -33.29
C TRP A 28 -24.27 13.64 -31.80
N HIS A 29 -24.76 12.47 -31.38
CA HIS A 29 -24.65 12.00 -29.99
C HIS A 29 -23.20 11.89 -29.51
N THR A 30 -22.30 11.32 -30.32
CA THR A 30 -20.89 11.18 -29.96
C THR A 30 -20.20 12.54 -29.76
N ARG A 31 -20.55 13.56 -30.57
CA ARG A 31 -20.05 14.93 -30.39
C ARG A 31 -20.60 15.59 -29.14
N THR A 32 -21.89 15.45 -28.86
CA THR A 32 -22.52 16.03 -27.66
C THR A 32 -21.94 15.41 -26.39
N VAL A 33 -21.79 14.08 -26.36
CA VAL A 33 -21.22 13.35 -25.20
C VAL A 33 -19.75 13.72 -24.98
N ALA A 34 -18.96 13.86 -26.06
CA ALA A 34 -17.56 14.28 -25.96
C ALA A 34 -17.44 15.70 -25.36
N GLN A 35 -18.30 16.63 -25.80
CA GLN A 35 -18.32 18.00 -25.29
C GLN A 35 -18.73 18.08 -23.82
N THR A 36 -19.73 17.31 -23.37
CA THR A 36 -20.12 17.28 -21.96
C THR A 36 -19.04 16.67 -21.08
N LEU A 37 -18.36 15.62 -21.55
CA LEU A 37 -17.21 15.01 -20.85
C LEU A 37 -16.05 16.01 -20.69
N GLU A 38 -15.75 16.78 -21.73
CA GLU A 38 -14.71 17.82 -21.66
C GLU A 38 -15.07 18.95 -20.70
N GLN A 39 -16.32 19.41 -20.70
CA GLN A 39 -16.80 20.43 -19.76
C GLN A 39 -16.78 19.95 -18.32
N GLU A 40 -17.23 18.72 -18.05
CA GLU A 40 -17.16 18.12 -16.72
C GLU A 40 -15.71 17.93 -16.27
N ARG A 41 -14.81 17.52 -17.18
CA ARG A 41 -13.39 17.37 -16.90
C ARG A 41 -12.73 18.70 -16.56
N GLN A 42 -13.04 19.77 -17.30
CA GLN A 42 -12.56 21.11 -17.00
C GLN A 42 -13.09 21.60 -15.65
N GLY A 43 -14.39 21.45 -15.38
CA GLY A 43 -14.98 21.80 -14.09
C GLY A 43 -14.40 21.00 -12.92
N TRP A 44 -14.05 19.72 -13.14
CA TRP A 44 -13.34 18.91 -12.16
C TRP A 44 -11.91 19.39 -11.93
N GLN A 45 -11.18 19.73 -12.99
CA GLN A 45 -9.82 20.27 -12.88
C GLN A 45 -9.79 21.61 -12.14
N GLU A 46 -10.73 22.51 -12.41
CA GLU A 46 -10.86 23.79 -11.70
C GLU A 46 -11.19 23.59 -10.22
N ARG A 47 -12.10 22.66 -9.90
CA ARG A 47 -12.43 22.31 -8.51
C ARG A 47 -11.22 21.71 -7.79
N VAL A 48 -10.46 20.83 -8.45
CA VAL A 48 -9.23 20.25 -7.91
C VAL A 48 -8.20 21.34 -7.64
N ALA A 49 -7.94 22.24 -8.60
CA ALA A 49 -7.00 23.34 -8.44
C ALA A 49 -7.41 24.29 -7.31
N ARG A 50 -8.71 24.59 -7.17
CA ARG A 50 -9.24 25.40 -6.06
C ARG A 50 -9.05 24.71 -4.71
N LEU A 51 -9.35 23.42 -4.64
CA LEU A 51 -9.17 22.64 -3.40
C LEU A 51 -7.68 22.48 -3.05
N GLU A 52 -6.79 22.34 -4.03
CA GLU A 52 -5.34 22.30 -3.80
C GLU A 52 -4.82 23.63 -3.26
N THR A 53 -5.30 24.76 -3.79
CA THR A 53 -4.95 26.09 -3.28
C THR A 53 -5.52 26.35 -1.88
N GLU A 54 -6.76 25.93 -1.60
CA GLU A 54 -7.33 25.98 -0.25
C GLU A 54 -6.57 25.09 0.73
N VAL A 55 -6.18 23.88 0.34
CA VAL A 55 -5.36 22.98 1.17
C VAL A 55 -3.98 23.58 1.42
N GLN A 56 -3.36 24.22 0.43
CA GLN A 56 -2.06 24.87 0.59
C GLN A 56 -2.15 26.07 1.53
N ARG A 57 -3.20 26.89 1.39
CA ARG A 57 -3.49 28.00 2.29
C ARG A 57 -3.78 27.53 3.71
N LEU A 58 -4.59 26.48 3.89
CA LEU A 58 -4.86 25.89 5.20
C LEU A 58 -3.61 25.26 5.83
N LYS A 59 -2.71 24.68 5.03
CA LYS A 59 -1.39 24.22 5.51
C LYS A 59 -0.49 25.38 5.97
N GLU A 60 -0.58 26.53 5.32
CA GLU A 60 0.12 27.75 5.72
C GLU A 60 -0.51 28.41 6.97
N GLU A 61 -1.84 28.42 7.08
CA GLU A 61 -2.59 29.00 8.21
C GLU A 61 -2.53 28.12 9.48
N VAL A 62 -2.57 26.79 9.34
CA VAL A 62 -2.45 25.84 10.46
C VAL A 62 -0.98 25.56 10.80
N GLY A 63 -0.07 25.74 9.84
CA GLY A 63 1.35 25.46 9.96
C GLY A 63 1.68 23.97 10.12
N PRO A 64 2.84 23.49 9.65
CA PRO A 64 3.31 22.12 9.88
C PRO A 64 3.79 21.87 11.34
N ARG A 65 3.54 22.81 12.26
CA ARG A 65 4.16 22.85 13.59
C ARG A 65 3.77 21.71 14.51
N THR A 66 2.64 21.04 14.32
CA THR A 66 2.27 19.87 15.14
C THR A 66 2.95 18.60 14.62
N ALA A 67 2.82 18.28 13.33
CA ALA A 67 3.38 17.05 12.77
C ALA A 67 4.92 17.04 12.65
N GLN A 68 5.59 18.18 12.44
CA GLN A 68 7.07 18.21 12.35
C GLN A 68 7.75 18.14 13.72
N THR A 69 7.11 18.65 14.77
CA THR A 69 7.65 18.61 16.14
C THR A 69 7.60 17.18 16.67
N ASP A 70 6.47 16.47 16.46
CA ASP A 70 6.31 15.07 16.85
C ASP A 70 7.33 14.13 16.16
N LEU A 71 7.71 14.42 14.91
CA LEU A 71 8.65 13.56 14.18
C LEU A 71 10.11 13.72 14.64
N ALA A 72 10.51 14.92 15.01
CA ALA A 72 11.88 15.18 15.48
C ALA A 72 12.13 14.54 16.84
N ASP A 73 11.12 14.55 17.72
CA ASP A 73 11.19 13.91 19.04
C ASP A 73 11.24 12.37 18.93
N VAL A 74 10.61 11.80 17.90
CA VAL A 74 10.50 10.35 17.71
C VAL A 74 11.68 9.76 16.93
N PHE A 75 12.15 10.42 15.88
CA PHE A 75 13.19 9.89 14.98
C PHE A 75 14.52 10.65 15.02
N GLY A 76 14.60 11.73 15.82
CA GLY A 76 15.75 12.63 15.88
C GLY A 76 15.65 13.78 14.86
N SER A 77 16.68 14.63 14.82
CA SER A 77 16.70 15.87 14.02
C SER A 77 16.64 15.67 12.50
N ASP A 78 16.90 14.46 12.02
CA ASP A 78 16.86 14.12 10.60
C ASP A 78 15.46 13.71 10.17
N LYS A 79 15.00 14.26 9.03
CA LYS A 79 13.70 13.88 8.46
C LYS A 79 13.68 12.38 8.14
N PRO A 80 12.71 11.61 8.68
CA PRO A 80 12.55 10.22 8.30
C PRO A 80 12.22 10.13 6.80
N LEU A 81 12.81 9.14 6.13
CA LEU A 81 12.49 8.78 4.74
C LEU A 81 12.64 9.92 3.72
N ALA A 82 13.70 10.74 3.83
CA ALA A 82 14.08 11.68 2.77
C ALA A 82 14.18 11.00 1.38
N GLN A 83 13.89 11.74 0.32
CA GLN A 83 13.93 11.30 -1.09
C GLN A 83 15.37 11.09 -1.58
N GLU A 84 16.13 10.23 -0.91
CA GLU A 84 17.47 9.87 -1.34
C GLU A 84 17.44 8.64 -2.23
N GLU A 85 18.22 8.69 -3.32
CA GLU A 85 18.36 7.59 -4.29
C GLU A 85 19.04 6.35 -3.68
N THR A 86 19.85 6.55 -2.62
CA THR A 86 20.54 5.46 -1.92
C THR A 86 20.16 5.44 -0.44
N VAL A 87 19.96 4.24 0.11
CA VAL A 87 19.59 4.06 1.51
C VAL A 87 20.85 4.13 2.38
N ASP A 88 20.97 5.20 3.16
CA ASP A 88 21.99 5.29 4.22
C ASP A 88 21.59 4.44 5.44
N CYS A 89 22.21 3.27 5.57
CA CYS A 89 21.93 2.35 6.66
C CYS A 89 22.38 2.83 8.04
N GLN A 90 23.37 3.72 8.12
CA GLN A 90 23.77 4.29 9.41
C GLN A 90 22.70 5.25 9.91
N ARG A 91 22.18 6.12 9.03
CA ARG A 91 21.08 7.02 9.36
C ARG A 91 19.81 6.25 9.71
N ILE A 92 19.42 5.27 8.90
CA ILE A 92 18.23 4.43 9.16
C ILE A 92 18.34 3.70 10.50
N THR A 93 19.51 3.18 10.84
CA THR A 93 19.73 2.51 12.14
C THR A 93 19.58 3.49 13.29
N THR A 94 20.12 4.71 13.14
CA THR A 94 19.97 5.77 14.15
C THR A 94 18.49 6.12 14.36
N GLN A 95 17.73 6.27 13.28
CA GLN A 95 16.29 6.54 13.33
C GLN A 95 15.49 5.39 13.97
N ALA A 96 15.83 4.13 13.64
CA ALA A 96 15.18 2.96 14.23
C ALA A 96 15.46 2.85 15.75
N VAL A 97 16.70 3.06 16.16
CA VAL A 97 17.08 3.05 17.59
C VAL A 97 16.41 4.22 18.34
N ALA A 98 16.32 5.40 17.73
CA ALA A 98 15.61 6.53 18.30
C ALA A 98 14.11 6.20 18.51
N PHE A 99 13.47 5.60 17.50
CA PHE A 99 12.08 5.18 17.60
C PHE A 99 11.86 4.15 18.73
N PHE A 100 12.72 3.13 18.84
CA PHE A 100 12.61 2.15 19.94
C PHE A 100 12.82 2.78 21.32
N ARG A 101 13.76 3.72 21.46
CA ARG A 101 13.95 4.46 22.72
C ARG A 101 12.77 5.35 23.06
N TYR A 102 12.16 5.97 22.06
CA TYR A 102 10.94 6.72 22.23
C TYR A 102 9.80 5.82 22.75
N LEU A 103 9.65 4.62 22.16
CA LEU A 103 8.69 3.62 22.61
C LEU A 103 8.97 3.10 24.03
N ASP A 104 10.24 2.88 24.41
CA ASP A 104 10.65 2.47 25.75
C ASP A 104 10.14 3.46 26.84
N GLY A 105 9.90 4.72 26.48
CA GLY A 105 9.39 5.77 27.38
C GLY A 105 7.86 5.86 27.48
N GLN A 106 7.09 5.07 26.72
CA GLN A 106 5.64 5.20 26.63
C GLN A 106 4.92 4.37 27.71
N ALA A 107 3.88 4.97 28.30
CA ALA A 107 3.12 4.35 29.39
C ALA A 107 2.52 2.98 29.01
N TYR A 108 1.99 2.83 27.79
CA TYR A 108 1.37 1.58 27.34
C TYR A 108 2.38 0.41 27.22
N LEU A 109 3.69 0.69 27.10
CA LEU A 109 4.72 -0.34 27.10
C LEU A 109 5.16 -0.69 28.53
N GLN A 110 5.25 0.32 29.40
CA GLN A 110 5.55 0.14 30.81
C GLN A 110 4.45 -0.67 31.51
N ASP A 111 3.18 -0.30 31.30
CA ASP A 111 2.00 -1.01 31.81
C ASP A 111 1.96 -2.48 31.39
N TYR A 112 2.55 -2.81 30.23
CA TYR A 112 2.64 -4.18 29.75
C TYR A 112 3.74 -4.96 30.49
N ASN A 113 4.93 -4.37 30.61
CA ASN A 113 6.04 -4.90 31.39
C ASN A 113 7.12 -3.81 31.53
N ASP A 114 7.32 -3.32 32.76
CA ASP A 114 8.29 -2.26 33.10
C ASP A 114 9.74 -2.54 32.67
N SER A 115 10.10 -3.81 32.48
CA SER A 115 11.46 -4.22 32.04
C SER A 115 11.57 -4.48 30.53
N MET A 116 10.45 -4.41 29.80
CA MET A 116 10.41 -4.73 28.39
C MET A 116 10.97 -3.60 27.55
N ARG A 117 11.89 -3.95 26.67
CA ARG A 117 12.42 -3.05 25.64
C ARG A 117 11.69 -3.25 24.34
N ALA A 118 11.30 -2.16 23.68
CA ALA A 118 10.57 -2.17 22.42
C ALA A 118 11.32 -2.96 21.34
N GLU A 119 12.62 -2.73 21.18
CA GLU A 119 13.45 -3.48 20.23
C GLU A 119 13.37 -4.99 20.46
N THR A 120 13.49 -5.44 21.72
CA THR A 120 13.40 -6.84 22.10
C THR A 120 11.99 -7.41 21.88
N PHE A 121 10.95 -6.61 22.14
CA PHE A 121 9.58 -6.99 21.85
C PHE A 121 9.34 -7.23 20.35
N PHE A 122 9.77 -6.30 19.49
CA PHE A 122 9.61 -6.44 18.04
C PHE A 122 10.44 -7.60 17.48
N GLU A 123 11.63 -7.85 18.01
CA GLU A 123 12.44 -9.01 17.61
C GLU A 123 11.81 -10.35 18.08
N ASP A 124 11.25 -10.43 19.30
CA ASP A 124 10.48 -11.62 19.75
C ASP A 124 9.25 -11.87 18.86
N VAL A 125 8.52 -10.81 18.50
CA VAL A 125 7.40 -10.89 17.55
C VAL A 125 7.88 -11.43 16.20
N PHE A 126 8.97 -10.88 15.65
CA PHE A 126 9.53 -11.33 14.39
C PHE A 126 9.95 -12.81 14.46
N GLN A 127 10.69 -13.22 15.49
CA GLN A 127 11.16 -14.59 15.65
C GLN A 127 10.01 -15.60 15.76
N ARG A 128 8.95 -15.27 16.50
CA ARG A 128 7.74 -16.12 16.60
C ARG A 128 7.04 -16.28 15.26
N LEU A 129 6.90 -15.18 14.52
CA LEU A 129 6.29 -15.19 13.20
C LEU A 129 7.14 -15.97 12.20
N ALA A 130 8.46 -15.77 12.19
CA ALA A 130 9.40 -16.50 11.33
C ALA A 130 9.38 -18.00 11.62
N ALA A 131 9.32 -18.41 12.89
CA ALA A 131 9.23 -19.81 13.29
C ALA A 131 7.88 -20.47 12.98
N ASN A 132 6.84 -19.68 12.69
CA ASN A 132 5.49 -20.16 12.43
C ASN A 132 4.90 -19.47 11.18
N PRO A 133 5.37 -19.82 9.97
CA PRO A 133 4.86 -19.20 8.76
C PRO A 133 3.37 -19.54 8.50
N PRO A 134 2.62 -18.65 7.83
CA PRO A 134 1.23 -18.90 7.43
C PRO A 134 1.14 -19.92 6.28
N THR A 135 -0.07 -20.41 5.99
CA THR A 135 -0.29 -21.26 4.82
C THR A 135 -0.56 -20.41 3.59
N ASN A 136 0.38 -20.32 2.64
CA ASN A 136 0.24 -19.47 1.46
C ASN A 136 -0.34 -20.18 0.22
N VAL A 137 -0.29 -21.51 0.17
CA VAL A 137 -0.79 -22.32 -0.95
C VAL A 137 -1.86 -23.27 -0.44
N GLY A 138 -2.92 -23.48 -1.22
CA GLY A 138 -3.99 -24.40 -0.86
C GLY A 138 -4.82 -23.93 0.33
N GLU A 139 -4.89 -22.62 0.59
CA GLU A 139 -5.71 -22.09 1.69
C GLU A 139 -7.18 -22.51 1.55
N MET A 140 -7.70 -22.49 0.32
CA MET A 140 -9.09 -22.80 0.01
C MET A 140 -9.37 -24.29 -0.15
N ASP A 141 -8.35 -25.15 -0.03
CA ASP A 141 -8.51 -26.60 -0.23
C ASP A 141 -9.41 -27.22 0.84
N ASN A 142 -9.42 -26.64 2.05
CA ASN A 142 -10.36 -27.03 3.09
C ASN A 142 -10.63 -25.89 4.09
N LEU A 143 -11.81 -25.94 4.72
CA LEU A 143 -12.26 -24.94 5.68
C LEU A 143 -11.30 -24.79 6.89
N TYR A 144 -10.65 -25.87 7.30
CA TYR A 144 -9.72 -25.83 8.43
C TYR A 144 -8.50 -24.95 8.13
N THR A 145 -7.92 -25.03 6.94
CA THR A 145 -6.81 -24.17 6.51
C THR A 145 -7.22 -22.71 6.45
N VAL A 146 -8.41 -22.40 5.91
CA VAL A 146 -8.97 -21.05 5.89
C VAL A 146 -9.06 -20.48 7.32
N ILE A 147 -9.69 -21.23 8.25
CA ILE A 147 -9.82 -20.80 9.65
C ILE A 147 -8.44 -20.61 10.30
N ARG A 148 -7.48 -21.51 10.03
CA ARG A 148 -6.11 -21.43 10.55
C ARG A 148 -5.42 -20.15 10.10
N ASN A 149 -5.55 -19.75 8.84
CA ASN A 149 -5.00 -18.51 8.32
C ASN A 149 -5.71 -17.27 8.88
N VAL A 150 -7.04 -17.30 8.96
CA VAL A 150 -7.84 -16.21 9.53
C VAL A 150 -7.47 -15.95 11.00
N THR A 151 -7.06 -16.98 11.75
CA THR A 151 -6.66 -16.87 13.16
C THR A 151 -5.14 -16.87 13.38
N HIS A 152 -4.34 -16.85 12.30
CA HIS A 152 -2.90 -17.08 12.33
C HIS A 152 -2.15 -16.19 13.32
N LEU A 153 -2.29 -14.86 13.20
CA LEU A 153 -1.55 -13.91 14.02
C LEU A 153 -1.90 -14.05 15.51
N TYR A 154 -3.18 -14.25 15.83
CA TYR A 154 -3.61 -14.48 17.21
C TYR A 154 -3.06 -15.79 17.77
N ARG A 155 -3.04 -16.87 16.97
CA ARG A 155 -2.51 -18.17 17.40
C ARG A 155 -1.00 -18.14 17.64
N VAL A 156 -0.25 -17.40 16.83
CA VAL A 156 1.22 -17.33 16.92
C VAL A 156 1.68 -16.34 18.00
N LEU A 157 1.07 -15.15 18.07
CA LEU A 157 1.49 -14.08 18.98
C LEU A 157 0.77 -14.12 20.33
N GLY A 158 -0.42 -14.71 20.38
CA GLY A 158 -1.29 -14.68 21.55
C GLY A 158 -1.99 -13.33 21.73
N LYS A 159 -2.94 -13.31 22.67
CA LYS A 159 -3.78 -12.14 22.96
C LYS A 159 -2.97 -10.92 23.37
N GLU A 160 -2.07 -11.09 24.33
CA GLU A 160 -1.32 -10.02 24.97
C GLU A 160 -0.48 -9.21 23.99
N ARG A 161 0.33 -9.88 23.16
CA ARG A 161 1.15 -9.21 22.13
C ARG A 161 0.30 -8.52 21.08
N ILE A 162 -0.81 -9.13 20.67
CA ILE A 162 -1.72 -8.53 19.70
C ILE A 162 -2.36 -7.25 20.27
N LEU A 163 -2.74 -7.27 21.55
CA LEU A 163 -3.28 -6.08 22.22
C LEU A 163 -2.23 -4.96 22.30
N LEU A 164 -0.99 -5.29 22.70
CA LEU A 164 0.09 -4.30 22.74
C LEU A 164 0.41 -3.73 21.34
N ILE A 165 0.48 -4.56 20.30
CA ILE A 165 0.69 -4.09 18.91
C ILE A 165 -0.45 -3.15 18.50
N ASN A 166 -1.70 -3.44 18.86
CA ASN A 166 -2.83 -2.57 18.56
C ASN A 166 -2.75 -1.25 19.34
N GLU A 167 -2.33 -1.27 20.61
CA GLU A 167 -2.12 -0.06 21.40
C GLU A 167 -1.00 0.81 20.83
N ILE A 168 0.14 0.22 20.44
CA ILE A 168 1.22 0.95 19.75
C ILE A 168 0.68 1.57 18.46
N ALA A 169 -0.01 0.80 17.61
CA ALA A 169 -0.54 1.31 16.34
C ALA A 169 -1.57 2.44 16.52
N LYS A 170 -2.34 2.40 17.62
CA LYS A 170 -3.36 3.40 17.93
C LYS A 170 -2.76 4.68 18.49
N ASN A 171 -1.85 4.58 19.45
CA ASN A 171 -1.23 5.75 20.10
C ASN A 171 -0.20 6.42 19.17
N GLU A 172 0.50 5.64 18.34
CA GLU A 172 1.52 6.13 17.41
C GLU A 172 0.99 6.39 15.99
N ALA A 173 -0.33 6.52 15.82
CA ALA A 173 -0.96 6.77 14.53
C ALA A 173 -0.42 8.00 13.74
N PRO A 174 0.01 9.11 14.38
CA PRO A 174 0.64 10.23 13.67
C PRO A 174 1.98 9.86 13.02
N VAL A 175 2.76 8.99 13.67
CA VAL A 175 4.14 8.64 13.26
C VAL A 175 4.25 7.25 12.63
N VAL A 176 3.14 6.51 12.51
CA VAL A 176 3.12 5.14 11.98
C VAL A 176 3.68 5.04 10.56
N GLU A 177 3.43 6.04 9.70
CA GLU A 177 3.90 6.04 8.32
C GLU A 177 5.44 6.11 8.24
N PRO A 178 6.11 7.12 8.85
CA PRO A 178 7.56 7.14 8.90
C PRO A 178 8.14 5.95 9.69
N ALA A 179 7.49 5.51 10.77
CA ALA A 179 7.92 4.35 11.55
C ALA A 179 7.98 3.09 10.68
N MET A 180 6.91 2.78 9.93
CA MET A 180 6.87 1.61 9.05
C MET A 180 7.99 1.65 8.01
N GLY A 181 8.30 2.81 7.42
CA GLY A 181 9.37 2.90 6.44
C GLY A 181 10.77 2.81 7.04
N VAL A 182 11.02 3.42 8.20
CA VAL A 182 12.30 3.31 8.92
C VAL A 182 12.53 1.86 9.30
N ILE A 183 11.55 1.22 9.94
CA ILE A 183 11.60 -0.17 10.38
C ILE A 183 11.72 -1.13 9.20
N PHE A 184 11.00 -0.90 8.09
CA PHE A 184 11.18 -1.68 6.87
C PHE A 184 12.61 -1.61 6.34
N ASN A 185 13.18 -0.41 6.16
CA ASN A 185 14.54 -0.28 5.66
C ASN A 185 15.55 -0.88 6.64
N TRP A 186 15.35 -0.69 7.94
CA TRP A 186 16.22 -1.25 8.97
C TRP A 186 16.23 -2.80 8.93
N MET A 187 15.06 -3.44 8.81
CA MET A 187 14.95 -4.90 8.81
C MET A 187 15.26 -5.55 7.46
N ALA A 188 14.76 -4.97 6.37
CA ALA A 188 14.76 -5.59 5.03
C ALA A 188 15.87 -5.07 4.11
N VAL A 189 16.48 -3.92 4.39
CA VAL A 189 17.58 -3.38 3.54
C VAL A 189 18.91 -3.38 4.29
N CYS A 190 18.91 -2.93 5.54
CA CYS A 190 20.12 -2.68 6.32
C CYS A 190 20.52 -3.81 7.28
N GLY A 191 19.78 -4.93 7.28
CA GLY A 191 20.09 -6.11 8.08
C GLY A 191 20.19 -5.81 9.57
N THR A 192 19.21 -5.11 10.13
CA THR A 192 19.14 -4.73 11.56
C THR A 192 20.34 -3.90 12.05
N GLY A 193 20.82 -2.99 11.21
CA GLY A 193 21.92 -2.08 11.55
C GLY A 193 23.31 -2.72 11.55
N LYS A 194 23.43 -3.96 11.05
CA LYS A 194 24.74 -4.60 10.80
C LYS A 194 25.42 -4.07 9.53
N GLY A 195 24.79 -3.14 8.80
CA GLY A 195 25.33 -2.58 7.55
C GLY A 195 25.49 -3.62 6.45
N LYS A 196 24.78 -4.75 6.55
CA LYS A 196 24.82 -5.86 5.60
C LYS A 196 23.40 -6.08 5.07
N THR A 197 23.30 -6.63 3.86
CA THR A 197 22.03 -7.14 3.35
C THR A 197 21.44 -8.14 4.36
N PRO A 198 20.11 -8.21 4.53
CA PRO A 198 19.52 -9.20 5.43
C PRO A 198 19.94 -10.61 5.02
N ASP A 199 20.02 -11.50 6.00
CA ASP A 199 20.21 -12.92 5.74
C ASP A 199 19.04 -13.49 4.91
N SER A 200 19.33 -14.46 4.03
CA SER A 200 18.34 -15.12 3.16
C SER A 200 17.14 -15.63 3.95
N ALA A 201 17.38 -16.23 5.11
CA ALA A 201 16.32 -16.74 5.99
C ALA A 201 15.36 -15.64 6.48
N ARG A 202 15.88 -14.43 6.72
CA ARG A 202 15.06 -13.28 7.12
C ARG A 202 14.23 -12.78 5.94
N LEU A 203 14.82 -12.71 4.73
CA LEU A 203 14.09 -12.34 3.52
C LEU A 203 13.00 -13.37 3.17
N GLU A 204 13.28 -14.67 3.29
CA GLU A 204 12.30 -15.75 3.12
C GLU A 204 11.13 -15.60 4.10
N SER A 205 11.42 -15.33 5.37
CA SER A 205 10.38 -15.10 6.38
C SER A 205 9.51 -13.90 6.03
N LEU A 206 10.12 -12.77 5.64
CA LEU A 206 9.39 -11.58 5.18
C LEU A 206 8.54 -11.90 3.96
N TYR A 207 9.08 -12.66 3.00
CA TYR A 207 8.40 -13.05 1.78
C TYR A 207 7.17 -13.92 2.06
N GLN A 208 7.23 -14.86 3.00
CA GLN A 208 6.08 -15.66 3.42
C GLN A 208 4.93 -14.78 3.95
N TYR A 209 5.25 -13.73 4.74
CA TYR A 209 4.22 -12.81 5.24
C TYR A 209 3.74 -11.81 4.19
N ALA A 210 4.61 -11.40 3.25
CA ALA A 210 4.19 -10.59 2.10
C ALA A 210 3.15 -11.35 1.26
N CYS A 211 3.41 -12.63 0.96
CA CYS A 211 2.48 -13.50 0.24
C CYS A 211 1.16 -13.68 1.01
N PHE A 212 1.24 -13.86 2.33
CA PHE A 212 0.08 -13.97 3.19
C PHE A 212 -0.84 -12.74 3.06
N PHE A 213 -0.29 -11.53 3.21
CA PHE A 213 -1.08 -10.31 3.13
C PHE A 213 -1.63 -10.02 1.73
N LEU A 214 -0.87 -10.33 0.68
CA LEU A 214 -1.27 -10.02 -0.69
C LEU A 214 -2.30 -11.02 -1.23
N ASN A 215 -2.18 -12.31 -0.92
CA ASN A 215 -2.89 -13.38 -1.65
C ASN A 215 -3.82 -14.25 -0.81
N THR A 216 -3.65 -14.33 0.51
CA THR A 216 -4.53 -15.18 1.33
C THR A 216 -5.79 -14.44 1.78
N MET A 217 -6.91 -15.15 1.91
CA MET A 217 -8.14 -14.64 2.52
C MET A 217 -7.89 -14.22 3.96
N GLY A 218 -7.12 -15.01 4.73
CA GLY A 218 -6.76 -14.67 6.10
C GLY A 218 -6.03 -13.32 6.19
N GLY A 219 -4.94 -13.16 5.44
CA GLY A 219 -4.12 -11.95 5.44
C GLY A 219 -4.85 -10.72 4.93
N ARG A 220 -5.55 -10.83 3.80
CA ARG A 220 -6.39 -9.73 3.29
C ARG A 220 -7.50 -9.36 4.28
N GLY A 221 -8.12 -10.36 4.91
CA GLY A 221 -9.11 -10.17 5.96
C GLY A 221 -8.58 -9.42 7.18
N TYR A 222 -7.32 -9.64 7.58
CA TYR A 222 -6.68 -8.84 8.63
C TYR A 222 -6.54 -7.38 8.22
N LEU A 223 -6.05 -7.11 7.01
CA LEU A 223 -5.83 -5.75 6.53
C LEU A 223 -7.13 -4.97 6.34
N LEU A 224 -8.23 -5.63 5.96
CA LEU A 224 -9.53 -4.98 5.83
C LEU A 224 -10.09 -4.46 7.16
N ARG A 225 -9.62 -4.98 8.31
CA ARG A 225 -9.98 -4.52 9.66
C ARG A 225 -9.05 -3.44 10.21
N ARG A 226 -8.11 -2.95 9.40
CA ARG A 226 -7.19 -1.86 9.74
C ARG A 226 -7.60 -0.57 9.04
N ASP A 227 -7.11 0.55 9.56
CA ASP A 227 -7.28 1.82 8.89
C ASP A 227 -6.62 1.78 7.49
N SER A 228 -7.08 2.66 6.61
CA SER A 228 -6.63 2.68 5.22
C SER A 228 -5.12 2.91 5.10
N LYS A 229 -4.53 3.74 5.97
CA LYS A 229 -3.10 4.06 5.95
C LYS A 229 -2.28 2.81 6.26
N VAL A 230 -2.54 2.12 7.36
CA VAL A 230 -1.83 0.88 7.73
C VAL A 230 -2.02 -0.20 6.68
N ARG A 231 -3.24 -0.37 6.16
CA ARG A 231 -3.52 -1.33 5.08
C ARG A 231 -2.68 -1.05 3.83
N MET A 232 -2.67 0.19 3.36
CA MET A 232 -1.95 0.57 2.14
C MET A 232 -0.44 0.47 2.32
N LEU A 233 0.09 0.92 3.45
CA LEU A 233 1.52 0.79 3.76
C LEU A 233 1.95 -0.67 3.88
N THR A 234 1.12 -1.53 4.49
CA THR A 234 1.43 -2.96 4.58
C THR A 234 1.47 -3.60 3.19
N ASN A 235 0.51 -3.29 2.31
CA ASN A 235 0.54 -3.75 0.92
C ASN A 235 1.76 -3.22 0.17
N TYR A 236 2.11 -1.94 0.36
CA TYR A 236 3.29 -1.33 -0.25
C TYR A 236 4.57 -2.06 0.13
N TYR A 237 4.82 -2.26 1.43
CA TYR A 237 6.01 -2.94 1.88
C TYR A 237 5.99 -4.44 1.54
N ALA A 238 4.82 -5.09 1.49
CA ALA A 238 4.71 -6.47 1.00
C ALA A 238 5.15 -6.58 -0.47
N LEU A 239 4.73 -5.64 -1.34
CA LEU A 239 5.20 -5.63 -2.74
C LEU A 239 6.70 -5.37 -2.85
N ARG A 240 7.24 -4.49 -2.02
CA ARG A 240 8.70 -4.28 -1.93
C ARG A 240 9.43 -5.57 -1.54
N VAL A 241 8.90 -6.35 -0.60
CA VAL A 241 9.50 -7.65 -0.23
C VAL A 241 9.42 -8.64 -1.39
N VAL A 242 8.30 -8.72 -2.11
CA VAL A 242 8.16 -9.62 -3.26
C VAL A 242 9.13 -9.24 -4.38
N ASP A 243 9.30 -7.94 -4.66
CA ASP A 243 10.31 -7.42 -5.60
C ASP A 243 11.74 -7.83 -5.20
N MET A 244 12.09 -7.67 -3.92
CA MET A 244 13.38 -8.12 -3.39
C MET A 244 13.56 -9.64 -3.48
N ALA A 245 12.51 -10.41 -3.23
CA ALA A 245 12.54 -11.87 -3.36
C ALA A 245 12.67 -12.29 -4.83
N ASN A 246 12.07 -11.56 -5.78
CA ASN A 246 12.27 -11.78 -7.21
C ASN A 246 13.74 -11.58 -7.61
N ASP A 247 14.34 -10.46 -7.18
CA ASP A 247 15.75 -10.17 -7.49
C ASP A 247 16.71 -11.18 -6.86
N ALA A 248 16.36 -11.74 -5.69
CA ALA A 248 17.09 -12.80 -5.02
C ALA A 248 16.79 -14.21 -5.53
N ASN A 249 15.89 -14.38 -6.52
CA ASN A 249 15.37 -15.68 -6.98
C ASN A 249 14.73 -16.54 -5.87
N LEU A 250 14.11 -15.89 -4.88
CA LEU A 250 13.42 -16.50 -3.73
C LEU A 250 11.88 -16.47 -3.86
N ASN A 251 11.32 -16.02 -4.98
CA ASN A 251 9.88 -16.05 -5.24
C ASN A 251 9.37 -17.47 -5.56
N SER A 252 9.52 -18.39 -4.60
CA SER A 252 9.20 -19.81 -4.77
C SER A 252 7.70 -20.09 -4.97
N LEU A 253 6.84 -19.18 -4.51
CA LEU A 253 5.37 -19.30 -4.65
C LEU A 253 4.86 -18.69 -5.97
N GLY A 254 5.74 -18.10 -6.78
CA GLY A 254 5.38 -17.56 -8.10
C GLY A 254 4.37 -16.41 -8.03
N ILE A 255 4.42 -15.58 -6.99
CA ILE A 255 3.50 -14.45 -6.85
C ILE A 255 3.75 -13.44 -7.98
N ASP A 256 2.72 -13.19 -8.79
CA ASP A 256 2.72 -12.12 -9.77
C ASP A 256 2.43 -10.78 -9.08
N ILE A 257 3.42 -9.89 -9.09
CA ILE A 257 3.35 -8.59 -8.44
C ILE A 257 2.45 -7.59 -9.21
N ARG A 258 2.25 -7.79 -10.52
CA ARG A 258 1.64 -6.79 -11.43
C ARG A 258 0.20 -6.38 -11.05
N PRO A 259 -0.72 -7.32 -10.78
CA PRO A 259 -2.09 -6.94 -10.40
C PRO A 259 -2.10 -6.09 -9.13
N HIS A 260 -1.26 -6.46 -8.15
CA HIS A 260 -1.18 -5.73 -6.89
C HIS A 260 -0.56 -4.33 -7.03
N LEU A 261 0.39 -4.14 -7.96
CA LEU A 261 0.95 -2.82 -8.27
C LEU A 261 -0.13 -1.88 -8.81
N ASP A 262 -1.02 -2.36 -9.67
CA ASP A 262 -2.10 -1.55 -10.23
C ASP A 262 -3.10 -1.10 -9.17
N TYR A 263 -3.59 -2.05 -8.36
CA TYR A 263 -4.52 -1.73 -7.27
C TYR A 263 -3.90 -0.77 -6.25
N LEU A 264 -2.67 -1.03 -5.81
CA LEU A 264 -2.03 -0.19 -4.81
C LEU A 264 -1.70 1.20 -5.35
N PHE A 265 -1.27 1.31 -6.60
CA PHE A 265 -1.02 2.61 -7.23
C PHE A 265 -2.30 3.44 -7.27
N TYR A 266 -3.43 2.83 -7.64
CA TYR A 266 -4.73 3.50 -7.60
C TYR A 266 -5.11 3.93 -6.19
N ASP A 267 -4.98 3.05 -5.19
CA ASP A 267 -5.31 3.36 -3.79
C ASP A 267 -4.46 4.51 -3.24
N ILE A 268 -3.12 4.47 -3.43
CA ILE A 268 -2.20 5.52 -2.98
C ILE A 268 -2.44 6.83 -3.73
N ASN A 269 -2.80 6.76 -5.01
CA ASN A 269 -3.07 7.96 -5.78
C ASN A 269 -4.35 8.67 -5.31
N ASN A 270 -5.37 7.93 -4.87
CA ASN A 270 -6.64 8.51 -4.45
C ASN A 270 -6.71 8.84 -2.95
N GLN A 271 -5.75 8.40 -2.15
CA GLN A 271 -5.75 8.65 -0.71
C GLN A 271 -5.20 10.04 -0.37
N LYS A 272 -5.92 10.73 0.52
CA LYS A 272 -5.43 11.94 1.22
C LYS A 272 -4.85 11.53 2.58
N GLY A 273 -3.73 12.13 2.97
CA GLY A 273 -3.17 11.94 4.32
C GLY A 273 -1.96 10.99 4.45
N LEU A 274 -1.29 10.66 3.33
CA LEU A 274 0.06 10.08 3.36
C LEU A 274 1.10 11.20 3.23
N LEU A 275 2.02 11.28 4.19
CA LEU A 275 3.14 12.24 4.23
C LEU A 275 4.10 12.04 3.05
N TYR A 276 4.38 10.79 2.68
CA TYR A 276 5.34 10.42 1.64
C TYR A 276 4.67 9.89 0.37
N ARG A 277 3.42 10.29 0.09
CA ARG A 277 2.63 9.83 -1.06
C ARG A 277 3.41 9.84 -2.38
N GLN A 278 4.07 10.95 -2.69
CA GLN A 278 4.81 11.09 -3.95
C GLN A 278 5.95 10.07 -4.07
N ARG A 279 6.68 9.84 -2.97
CA ARG A 279 7.76 8.83 -2.92
C ARG A 279 7.20 7.43 -3.22
N TYR A 280 6.08 7.07 -2.61
CA TYR A 280 5.46 5.77 -2.86
C TYR A 280 5.01 5.61 -4.32
N LEU A 281 4.36 6.63 -4.89
CA LEU A 281 3.92 6.60 -6.30
C LEU A 281 5.09 6.52 -7.28
N THR A 282 6.16 7.28 -7.05
CA THR A 282 7.38 7.21 -7.88
C THR A 282 7.98 5.81 -7.85
N GLN A 283 8.08 5.19 -6.67
CA GLN A 283 8.62 3.83 -6.57
C GLN A 283 7.70 2.79 -7.19
N LEU A 284 6.38 2.90 -7.02
CA LEU A 284 5.43 1.99 -7.66
C LEU A 284 5.45 2.13 -9.19
N ALA A 285 5.61 3.33 -9.72
CA ALA A 285 5.79 3.55 -11.16
C ALA A 285 7.08 2.89 -11.68
N ALA A 286 8.18 3.00 -10.93
CA ALA A 286 9.42 2.32 -11.28
C ALA A 286 9.27 0.79 -11.28
N LEU A 287 8.57 0.23 -10.28
CA LEU A 287 8.26 -1.20 -10.24
C LEU A 287 7.36 -1.62 -11.40
N LYS A 288 6.33 -0.84 -11.75
CA LYS A 288 5.51 -1.11 -12.93
C LYS A 288 6.37 -1.20 -14.18
N ASN A 289 7.27 -0.24 -14.41
CA ASN A 289 8.18 -0.25 -15.56
C ASN A 289 9.13 -1.46 -15.56
N LYS A 290 9.54 -1.95 -14.39
CA LYS A 290 10.40 -3.15 -14.27
C LYS A 290 9.68 -4.44 -14.69
N TYR A 291 8.37 -4.52 -14.46
CA TYR A 291 7.57 -5.73 -14.69
C TYR A 291 6.61 -5.63 -15.90
N HIS A 292 6.68 -4.53 -16.66
CA HIS A 292 5.99 -4.33 -17.94
C HIS A 292 6.87 -4.74 -19.12
#